data_AF-A0A3M6UK21-F1
#
_entry.id   AF-A0A3M6UK21-F1
#
_cell.length_a   1.000
_cell.length_b   1.000
_cell.length_c   1.000
_cell.angle_alpha   90.00
_cell.angle_beta   90.00
_cell.angle_gamma   90.00
#
_symmetry.space_group_name_H-M   'P 1'
#
loop_
_entity.id
_entity.type
_entity.pdbx_description
1 polymer ?
#
loop_
_entity_poly.entity_id
_entity_poly.type
_entity_poly.pdbx_seq_one_letter_code
_entity_poly.pdbx_strand_id
1 'polypeptide(L)'
;MASRNLPPQRREFVVRGDGNCFYQAIALWNDEIKIRRLSSSLIERNPKVFEPLLFSSNSVEDHVKNSKITETWAETVDIFSCASLLERPIYTFLSSQKT
;
A
#
# COMPACT_ATOMS: atom_id res chain seq x y z
N MET A 1 0.69 -12.27 40.31
CA MET A 1 -0.23 -12.54 39.18
C MET A 1 0.37 -11.92 37.93
N ALA A 2 0.82 -12.73 36.97
CA ALA A 2 1.34 -12.22 35.71
C ALA A 2 0.17 -11.93 34.77
N SER A 3 -0.07 -10.65 34.46
CA SER A 3 -0.95 -10.25 33.36
C SER A 3 -0.29 -10.75 32.07
N ARG A 4 -0.85 -11.79 31.46
CA ARG A 4 -0.47 -12.20 30.11
C ARG A 4 -0.88 -11.06 29.20
N ASN A 5 0.09 -10.34 28.65
CA ASN A 5 -0.12 -9.39 27.56
C ASN A 5 -0.66 -10.18 26.36
N LEU A 6 -1.98 -10.36 26.30
CA LEU A 6 -2.63 -10.88 25.11
C LEU A 6 -2.29 -9.90 23.97
N PRO A 7 -1.75 -10.36 22.84
CA PRO A 7 -1.56 -9.49 21.70
C PRO A 7 -2.92 -8.83 21.39
N PRO A 8 -2.94 -7.54 21.02
CA PRO A 8 -4.19 -6.86 20.70
C PRO A 8 -4.99 -7.72 19.72
N GLN A 9 -6.29 -7.90 19.97
CA GLN A 9 -7.16 -8.67 19.08
C GLN A 9 -7.05 -8.08 17.66
N ARG A 10 -6.28 -8.74 16.80
CA ARG A 10 -6.17 -8.36 15.40
C ARG A 10 -7.41 -8.88 14.70
N ARG A 11 -8.18 -7.97 14.10
CA ARG A 11 -9.24 -8.34 13.16
C ARG A 11 -8.60 -8.43 11.79
N GLU A 12 -8.70 -9.59 11.17
CA GLU A 12 -8.24 -9.82 9.81
C GLU A 12 -9.43 -9.68 8.86
N PHE A 13 -9.22 -8.95 7.77
CA PHE A 13 -10.20 -8.79 6.70
C PHE A 13 -9.61 -9.42 5.44
N VAL A 14 -10.37 -10.29 4.81
CA VAL A 14 -9.98 -10.92 3.54
C VAL A 14 -10.35 -9.98 2.40
N VAL A 15 -9.35 -9.57 1.62
CA VAL A 15 -9.50 -8.82 0.37
C VAL A 15 -9.25 -9.73 -0.83
N ARG A 16 -9.73 -9.38 -2.02
CA ARG A 16 -9.50 -10.20 -3.22
C ARG A 16 -8.05 -10.05 -3.68
N GLY A 17 -7.44 -11.16 -4.10
CA GLY A 17 -6.11 -11.16 -4.72
C GLY A 17 -6.15 -10.88 -6.22
N ASP A 18 -6.79 -9.79 -6.65
CA ASP A 18 -7.00 -9.41 -8.06
C ASP A 18 -6.05 -8.29 -8.55
N GLY A 19 -4.92 -8.11 -7.86
CA GLY A 19 -3.98 -7.00 -8.10
C GLY A 19 -4.38 -5.69 -7.43
N ASN A 20 -5.65 -5.49 -7.04
CA ASN A 20 -6.09 -4.29 -6.30
C ASN A 20 -6.05 -4.48 -4.77
N CYS A 21 -5.61 -5.64 -4.28
CA CYS A 21 -5.68 -6.05 -2.87
C CYS A 21 -5.11 -5.01 -1.90
N PHE A 22 -4.02 -4.33 -2.26
CA PHE A 22 -3.43 -3.27 -1.44
C PHE A 22 -4.40 -2.10 -1.27
N TYR A 23 -4.90 -1.54 -2.37
CA TYR A 23 -5.83 -0.41 -2.32
C TYR A 23 -7.17 -0.79 -1.69
N GLN A 24 -7.66 -2.02 -1.91
CA GLN A 24 -8.83 -2.57 -1.21
C GLN A 24 -8.60 -2.65 0.32
N ALA A 25 -7.41 -3.03 0.76
CA ALA A 25 -7.07 -3.08 2.19
C ALA A 25 -6.98 -1.66 2.80
N ILE A 26 -6.42 -0.70 2.05
CA ILE A 26 -6.38 0.71 2.48
C ILE A 26 -7.79 1.32 2.50
N ALA A 27 -8.68 0.88 1.61
CA ALA A 27 -10.06 1.37 1.54
C ALA A 27 -10.91 1.04 2.78
N LEU A 28 -10.41 0.18 3.67
CA LEU A 28 -11.01 0.00 5.00
C LEU A 28 -10.94 1.27 5.86
N TRP A 29 -10.03 2.19 5.54
CA TRP A 29 -9.83 3.47 6.24
C TRP A 29 -10.25 4.69 5.40
N ASN A 30 -10.43 4.54 4.09
CA ASN A 30 -10.72 5.65 3.17
C ASN A 30 -11.38 5.16 1.87
N ASP A 31 -11.67 6.04 0.92
CA ASP A 31 -12.18 5.66 -0.40
C ASP A 31 -11.03 5.16 -1.32
N GLU A 32 -11.19 3.97 -1.91
CA GLU A 32 -10.18 3.32 -2.76
C GLU A 32 -9.77 4.20 -3.95
N ILE A 33 -10.75 4.72 -4.68
CA ILE A 33 -10.52 5.48 -5.91
C ILE A 33 -9.83 6.79 -5.57
N LYS A 34 -10.26 7.43 -4.49
CA LYS A 34 -9.66 8.68 -4.00
C LYS A 34 -8.22 8.46 -3.54
N ILE A 35 -7.96 7.46 -2.70
CA ILE A 35 -6.60 7.26 -2.16
C ILE A 35 -5.62 6.86 -3.25
N ARG A 36 -6.04 6.03 -4.21
CA ARG A 36 -5.22 5.67 -5.39
C ARG A 36 -4.85 6.90 -6.21
N ARG A 37 -5.82 7.75 -6.54
CA ARG A 37 -5.57 9.00 -7.30
C ARG A 37 -4.63 9.95 -6.56
N LEU A 38 -4.82 10.12 -5.25
CA LEU A 38 -3.97 10.97 -4.43
C LEU A 38 -2.55 10.40 -4.32
N SER A 39 -2.42 9.07 -4.16
CA SER A 39 -1.15 8.35 -4.15
C SER A 39 -0.38 8.61 -5.43
N SER A 40 -0.97 8.32 -6.59
CA SER A 40 -0.33 8.54 -7.90
C SER A 40 0.10 9.99 -8.09
N SER A 41 -0.74 10.96 -7.70
CA SER A 41 -0.41 12.39 -7.83
C SER A 41 0.73 12.82 -6.90
N LEU A 42 0.80 12.25 -5.69
CA LEU A 42 1.89 12.51 -4.75
C LEU A 42 3.22 11.97 -5.29
N ILE A 43 3.19 10.76 -5.87
CA ILE A 43 4.34 10.11 -6.48
C ILE A 43 4.85 10.92 -7.68
N GLU A 44 3.95 11.30 -8.59
CA GLU A 44 4.25 12.09 -9.79
C GLU A 44 4.90 13.44 -9.46
N ARG A 45 4.48 14.10 -8.37
CA ARG A 45 5.02 15.41 -7.96
C ARG A 45 6.39 15.32 -7.28
N ASN A 46 6.78 14.15 -6.79
CA ASN A 46 8.00 13.99 -5.99
C ASN A 46 8.87 12.83 -6.52
N PRO A 47 9.22 12.81 -7.81
CA PRO A 47 9.85 11.66 -8.44
C PRO A 47 11.16 11.27 -7.75
N LYS A 48 12.00 12.26 -7.37
CA LYS A 48 13.29 12.02 -6.69
C LYS A 48 13.17 11.30 -5.33
N VAL A 49 12.02 11.42 -4.67
CA VAL A 49 11.77 10.77 -3.37
C VAL A 49 11.31 9.32 -3.57
N PHE A 50 10.52 9.10 -4.62
CA PHE A 50 9.79 7.85 -4.82
C PHE A 50 10.45 6.89 -5.81
N GLU A 51 11.24 7.40 -6.76
CA GLU A 51 11.95 6.58 -7.75
C GLU A 51 12.86 5.51 -7.12
N PRO A 52 13.60 5.77 -6.01
CA PRO A 52 14.37 4.73 -5.32
C PRO A 52 13.52 3.62 -4.67
N LEU A 53 12.20 3.84 -4.54
CA LEU A 53 11.25 2.90 -3.93
C LEU A 53 10.48 2.08 -4.97
N LEU A 54 10.75 2.29 -6.27
CA LEU A 54 10.22 1.45 -7.33
C LEU A 54 10.86 0.06 -7.27
N PHE A 55 10.06 -0.95 -7.54
CA PHE A 55 10.47 -2.34 -7.55
C PHE A 55 10.35 -2.96 -8.94
N SER A 56 9.19 -2.81 -9.59
CA SER A 56 8.94 -3.40 -10.92
C SER A 56 8.86 -2.36 -12.04
N SER A 57 8.43 -1.15 -11.74
CA SER A 57 8.34 -0.09 -12.73
C SER A 57 9.72 0.49 -13.04
N ASN A 58 9.99 0.76 -14.33
CA ASN A 58 11.27 1.31 -14.77
C ASN A 58 11.44 2.80 -14.42
N SER A 59 10.33 3.51 -14.23
CA SER A 59 10.32 4.94 -13.93
C SER A 59 9.05 5.31 -13.16
N VAL A 60 9.08 6.49 -12.51
CA VAL A 60 7.91 7.06 -11.84
C VAL A 60 6.77 7.31 -12.82
N GLU A 61 7.09 7.75 -14.04
CA GLU A 61 6.10 8.03 -15.07
C GLU A 61 5.39 6.75 -15.54
N ASP A 62 6.14 5.67 -15.75
CA ASP A 62 5.59 4.34 -16.07
C ASP A 62 4.71 3.83 -14.93
N HIS A 63 5.18 3.95 -13.69
CA HIS A 63 4.41 3.55 -12.51
C HIS A 63 3.10 4.32 -12.42
N VAL A 64 3.13 5.66 -12.52
CA VAL A 64 1.94 6.51 -12.44
C VAL A 64 0.96 6.19 -13.57
N LYS A 65 1.45 5.92 -14.79
CA LYS A 65 0.63 5.50 -15.91
C LYS A 65 -0.08 4.17 -15.64
N ASN A 66 0.66 3.19 -15.11
CA ASN A 66 0.13 1.87 -14.79
C ASN A 66 -0.83 1.90 -13.58
N SER A 67 -0.54 2.72 -12.57
CA SER A 67 -1.38 2.86 -11.37
C SER A 67 -2.81 3.34 -11.67
N LYS A 68 -3.02 4.02 -12.81
CA LYS A 68 -4.34 4.45 -13.31
C LYS A 68 -5.14 3.30 -13.92
N ILE A 69 -4.51 2.18 -14.24
CA ILE A 69 -5.13 0.95 -14.74
C ILE A 69 -5.50 0.08 -13.55
N THR A 70 -6.78 -0.27 -13.43
CA THR A 70 -7.27 -1.25 -12.45
C THR A 70 -6.55 -2.59 -12.62
N GLU A 71 -6.35 -3.35 -11.53
CA GLU A 71 -5.64 -4.64 -11.49
C GLU A 71 -4.11 -4.57 -11.54
N THR A 72 -3.53 -3.37 -11.60
CA THR A 72 -2.08 -3.19 -11.41
C THR A 72 -1.71 -3.40 -9.95
N TRP A 73 -0.73 -4.26 -9.69
CA TRP A 73 -0.18 -4.52 -8.37
C TRP A 73 0.50 -3.28 -7.80
N ALA A 74 0.23 -3.01 -6.52
CA ALA A 74 0.93 -1.96 -5.79
C ALA A 74 2.39 -2.38 -5.50
N GLU A 75 3.28 -1.40 -5.51
CA GLU A 75 4.70 -1.52 -5.17
C GLU A 75 4.99 -0.84 -3.82
N THR A 76 6.24 -0.91 -3.36
CA THR A 76 6.69 -0.25 -2.13
C THR A 76 6.39 1.25 -2.14
N VAL A 77 6.49 1.90 -3.30
CA VAL A 77 6.16 3.31 -3.51
C VAL A 77 4.74 3.66 -3.06
N ASP A 78 3.76 2.78 -3.33
CA ASP A 78 2.35 2.98 -2.96
C ASP A 78 2.13 2.88 -1.44
N ILE A 79 2.94 2.07 -0.76
CA ILE A 79 2.90 1.95 0.71
C ILE A 79 3.34 3.27 1.33
N PHE A 80 4.47 3.83 0.89
CA PHE A 80 4.99 5.07 1.45
C PHE A 80 4.14 6.28 1.10
N SER A 81 3.62 6.35 -0.12
CA SER A 81 2.70 7.43 -0.52
C SER A 81 1.40 7.38 0.29
N CYS A 82 0.79 6.20 0.47
CA CYS A 82 -0.42 6.05 1.26
C CYS A 82 -0.18 6.34 2.75
N ALA A 83 0.95 5.88 3.31
CA ALA A 83 1.32 6.21 4.69
C ALA A 83 1.44 7.72 4.92
N SER A 84 2.05 8.42 3.94
CA SER A 84 2.19 9.88 3.96
C SER A 84 0.82 10.58 3.87
N LEU A 85 -0.06 10.14 2.97
CA LEU A 85 -1.40 10.72 2.78
C LEU A 85 -2.36 10.47 3.93
N LEU A 86 -2.24 9.31 4.58
CA LEU A 86 -3.07 8.94 5.73
C LEU A 86 -2.52 9.48 7.05
N GLU A 87 -1.32 10.08 7.03
CA GLU A 87 -0.56 10.52 8.21
C GLU A 87 -0.44 9.39 9.25
N ARG A 88 -0.24 8.15 8.78
CA ARG A 88 -0.27 6.94 9.60
C ARG A 88 0.79 5.94 9.15
N PRO A 89 1.43 5.24 10.09
CA PRO A 89 2.36 4.17 9.74
C PRO A 89 1.58 2.98 9.16
N ILE A 90 2.09 2.43 8.06
CA ILE A 90 1.60 1.17 7.47
C ILE A 90 2.65 0.10 7.73
N TYR A 91 2.22 -1.03 8.30
CA TYR A 91 3.06 -2.19 8.54
C TYR A 91 2.61 -3.34 7.63
N THR A 92 3.52 -3.85 6.81
CA THR A 92 3.31 -5.08 6.06
C THR A 92 3.97 -6.23 6.80
N PHE A 93 3.25 -7.35 6.93
CA PHE A 93 3.75 -8.55 7.58
C PHE A 93 3.89 -9.64 6.52
N LEU A 94 5.10 -10.19 6.40
CA LEU A 94 5.33 -11.41 5.62
C LEU A 94 5.09 -12.60 6.53
N SER A 95 4.13 -13.43 6.18
CA SER A 95 4.00 -14.76 6.78
C SER A 95 5.12 -15.63 6.19
N SER A 96 6.16 -15.92 6.96
CA SER A 96 7.06 -17.03 6.63
C SER A 96 6.27 -18.33 6.73
N GLN A 97 5.73 -18.80 5.61
CA GLN A 97 5.33 -20.20 5.54
C GLN A 97 6.62 -21.01 5.58
N LYS A 98 6.85 -21.71 6.68
CA LYS A 98 7.83 -22.81 6.70
C LYS A 98 7.29 -23.87 5.74
N THR A 99 7.79 -23.87 4.51
CA THR A 99 7.79 -25.07 3.67
C THR A 99 8.60 -26.17 4.34
#